data_AF-A0A087RHJ2-F1
#
_entry.id   AF-A0A087RHJ2-F1
#
_cell.length_a   1.000
_cell.length_b   1.000
_cell.length_c   1.000
_cell.angle_alpha   90.00
_cell.angle_beta   90.00
_cell.angle_gamma   90.00
#
_symmetry.space_group_name_H-M   'P 1'
#
loop_
_entity.id
_entity.type
_entity.pdbx_description
1 polymer ?
#
loop_
_entity_poly.entity_id
_entity_poly.type
_entity_poly.pdbx_seq_one_letter_code
_entity_poly.pdbx_strand_id
1 'polypeptide(L)'
;MTSVKEQEAIRKLMVFLQEWDSAHKVARSRILDNFIKSNDGKTEPELELEFSQGASLFLARLTAWLRMTYTYSTCLNRLLKSVGIFLSAASGRRYLTEFLEIGGVSILLEILGLNHLKEEDKRESVKLLQLVADAGRKYKELICESYGVRSLAEFLATSKSAEAQEDAQVLLDSLGRGNPKYQNQVYKGLIAVLPCASPRAQQLALQTLRVMQDMVGEAPSVLVEPVLGVLCSVHLEVQYEAIQLLNALMAHEVRPALLKGLVALLTPPRKKAFTFCNKTDEDPTTLCLREPMLVYIQQAAAAKVIG
;
A
#
# COMPACT_ATOMS: atom_id res chain seq x y z
N MET A 1 -22.99 -5.16 44.16
CA MET A 1 -22.63 -6.59 44.26
C MET A 1 -22.69 -7.17 42.86
N THR A 2 -21.57 -7.60 42.30
CA THR A 2 -21.52 -8.29 40.99
C THR A 2 -22.28 -9.62 41.08
N SER A 3 -23.04 -9.95 40.04
CA SER A 3 -23.81 -11.20 40.02
C SER A 3 -22.90 -12.43 39.91
N VAL A 4 -23.38 -13.60 40.35
CA VAL A 4 -22.64 -14.87 40.21
C VAL A 4 -22.29 -15.16 38.75
N LYS A 5 -23.16 -14.78 37.81
CA LYS A 5 -22.92 -14.94 36.36
C LYS A 5 -21.78 -14.04 35.87
N GLU A 6 -21.71 -12.81 36.34
CA GLU A 6 -20.63 -11.88 36.01
C GLU A 6 -19.28 -12.36 36.56
N GLN A 7 -19.26 -12.87 37.80
CA GLN A 7 -18.03 -13.42 38.39
C GLN A 7 -17.49 -14.63 37.61
N GLU A 8 -18.38 -15.50 37.14
CA GLU A 8 -17.99 -16.65 36.31
C GLU A 8 -17.49 -16.21 34.93
N ALA A 9 -18.10 -15.20 34.31
CA ALA A 9 -17.65 -14.65 33.03
C ALA A 9 -16.25 -14.02 33.14
N ILE A 10 -16.01 -13.22 34.21
CA ILE A 10 -14.69 -12.66 34.51
C ILE A 10 -13.66 -13.77 34.73
N ARG A 11 -14.02 -14.85 35.45
CA ARG A 11 -13.12 -15.99 35.65
C ARG A 11 -12.72 -16.65 34.33
N LYS A 12 -13.67 -16.84 33.41
CA LYS A 12 -13.40 -17.39 32.07
C LYS A 12 -12.46 -16.50 31.25
N LEU A 13 -12.67 -15.18 31.29
CA LEU A 13 -11.75 -14.23 30.68
C LEU A 13 -10.32 -14.41 31.24
N MET A 14 -10.17 -14.45 32.57
CA MET A 14 -8.85 -14.56 33.19
C MET A 14 -8.13 -15.86 32.81
N VAL A 15 -8.85 -16.97 32.72
CA VAL A 15 -8.28 -18.25 32.24
C VAL A 15 -7.84 -18.11 30.77
N PHE A 16 -8.68 -17.54 29.91
CA PHE A 16 -8.32 -17.31 28.50
C PHE A 16 -7.06 -16.43 28.35
N LEU A 17 -6.95 -15.35 29.12
CA LEU A 17 -5.77 -14.48 29.09
C LEU A 17 -4.52 -15.22 29.61
N GLN A 18 -4.65 -16.04 30.64
CA GLN A 18 -3.55 -16.87 31.17
C GLN A 18 -3.11 -17.94 30.17
N GLU A 19 -4.05 -18.55 29.43
CA GLU A 19 -3.76 -19.46 28.34
C GLU A 19 -2.93 -18.76 27.26
N TRP A 20 -3.31 -17.55 26.84
CA TRP A 20 -2.52 -16.75 25.90
C TRP A 20 -1.10 -16.44 26.42
N ASP A 21 -0.99 -16.01 27.68
CA ASP A 21 0.25 -15.57 28.28
C ASP A 21 1.26 -16.73 28.40
N SER A 22 0.79 -17.94 28.74
CA SER A 22 1.58 -19.17 28.84
C SER A 22 1.80 -19.91 27.51
N ALA A 23 1.01 -19.60 26.48
CA ALA A 23 0.99 -20.34 25.23
C ALA A 23 2.29 -20.19 24.42
N HIS A 24 2.77 -21.33 23.91
CA HIS A 24 3.83 -21.37 22.90
C HIS A 24 3.25 -21.04 21.52
N LYS A 25 4.15 -20.87 20.54
CA LYS A 25 3.81 -20.50 19.16
C LYS A 25 2.64 -21.25 18.52
N VAL A 26 2.60 -22.58 18.63
CA VAL A 26 1.50 -23.40 18.05
C VAL A 26 0.17 -23.14 18.76
N ALA A 27 0.20 -23.07 20.09
CA ALA A 27 -1.00 -22.80 20.90
C ALA A 27 -1.54 -21.39 20.63
N ARG A 28 -0.67 -20.36 20.56
CA ARG A 28 -1.07 -19.01 20.16
C ARG A 28 -1.69 -18.97 18.77
N SER A 29 -1.12 -19.71 17.81
CA SER A 29 -1.68 -19.82 16.46
C SER A 29 -3.10 -20.39 16.45
N ARG A 30 -3.40 -21.37 17.33
CA ARG A 30 -4.75 -21.93 17.50
C ARG A 30 -5.70 -20.97 18.19
N ILE A 31 -5.24 -20.27 19.24
CA ILE A 31 -6.02 -19.23 19.92
C ILE A 31 -6.44 -18.14 18.91
N LEU A 32 -5.51 -17.66 18.09
CA LEU A 32 -5.80 -16.66 17.04
C LEU A 32 -6.82 -17.18 16.02
N ASP A 33 -6.70 -18.42 15.55
CA ASP A 33 -7.67 -19.00 14.62
C ASP A 33 -9.08 -19.06 15.22
N ASN A 34 -9.18 -19.53 16.46
CA ASN A 34 -10.46 -19.64 17.15
C ASN A 34 -11.06 -18.24 17.38
N PHE A 35 -10.23 -17.28 17.77
CA PHE A 35 -10.64 -15.89 17.93
C PHE A 35 -11.18 -15.31 16.61
N ILE A 36 -10.43 -15.44 15.51
CA ILE A 36 -10.83 -14.93 14.19
C ILE A 36 -12.17 -15.53 13.77
N LYS A 37 -12.30 -16.86 13.82
CA LYS A 37 -13.54 -17.55 13.41
C LYS A 37 -14.76 -17.14 14.22
N SER A 38 -14.57 -16.80 15.50
CA SER A 38 -15.67 -16.53 16.42
C SER A 38 -16.06 -15.05 16.46
N ASN A 39 -15.15 -14.14 16.07
CA ASN A 39 -15.29 -12.70 16.32
C ASN A 39 -15.26 -11.83 15.06
N ASP A 40 -15.08 -12.41 13.88
CA ASP A 40 -15.13 -11.65 12.63
C ASP A 40 -16.48 -10.93 12.46
N GLY A 41 -16.42 -9.65 12.08
CA GLY A 41 -17.61 -8.80 11.88
C GLY A 41 -18.32 -8.30 13.15
N LYS A 42 -17.80 -8.57 14.36
CA LYS A 42 -18.42 -8.08 15.59
C LYS A 42 -18.19 -6.59 15.84
N THR A 43 -19.15 -5.99 16.51
CA THR A 43 -19.11 -4.62 17.02
C THR A 43 -18.40 -4.53 18.38
N GLU A 44 -17.97 -3.34 18.80
CA GLU A 44 -17.33 -3.15 20.11
C GLU A 44 -18.20 -3.66 21.27
N PRO A 45 -19.53 -3.37 21.36
CA PRO A 45 -20.35 -3.91 22.43
C PRO A 45 -20.42 -5.44 22.46
N GLU A 46 -20.41 -6.10 21.31
CA GLU A 46 -20.41 -7.57 21.23
C GLU A 46 -19.08 -8.16 21.68
N LEU A 47 -17.96 -7.54 21.31
CA LEU A 47 -16.64 -7.92 21.80
C LEU A 47 -16.53 -7.71 23.31
N GLU A 48 -16.96 -6.56 23.82
CA GLU A 48 -16.92 -6.32 25.27
C GLU A 48 -17.86 -7.27 26.02
N LEU A 49 -19.00 -7.65 25.45
CA LEU A 49 -19.87 -8.66 26.06
C LEU A 49 -19.20 -10.03 26.12
N GLU A 50 -18.56 -10.47 25.04
CA GLU A 50 -17.82 -11.74 24.99
C GLU A 50 -16.67 -11.77 25.98
N PHE A 51 -15.95 -10.66 26.09
CA PHE A 51 -14.76 -10.54 26.94
C PHE A 51 -15.08 -9.93 28.31
N SER A 52 -16.32 -9.94 28.79
CA SER A 52 -16.67 -9.45 30.13
C SER A 52 -16.13 -8.04 30.45
N GLN A 53 -16.23 -7.13 29.48
CA GLN A 53 -15.70 -5.76 29.50
C GLN A 53 -14.17 -5.67 29.54
N GLY A 54 -13.48 -6.73 29.12
CA GLY A 54 -12.03 -6.86 29.11
C GLY A 54 -11.43 -7.07 27.72
N ALA A 55 -12.12 -6.70 26.64
CA ALA A 55 -11.61 -6.97 25.28
C ALA A 55 -10.31 -6.20 25.00
N SER A 56 -10.20 -4.96 25.48
CA SER A 56 -8.95 -4.17 25.46
C SER A 56 -7.75 -4.90 26.10
N LEU A 57 -7.97 -5.73 27.13
CA LEU A 57 -6.88 -6.49 27.76
C LEU A 57 -6.30 -7.54 26.82
N PHE A 58 -7.13 -8.12 25.94
CA PHE A 58 -6.65 -9.04 24.93
C PHE A 58 -5.97 -8.28 23.79
N LEU A 59 -6.54 -7.16 23.33
CA LEU A 59 -5.90 -6.30 22.34
C LEU A 59 -4.49 -5.87 22.78
N ALA A 60 -4.33 -5.41 24.03
CA ALA A 60 -3.03 -5.03 24.58
C ALA A 60 -1.98 -6.17 24.52
N ARG A 61 -2.42 -7.42 24.72
CA ARG A 61 -1.54 -8.59 24.61
C ARG A 61 -1.19 -8.90 23.15
N LEU A 62 -2.16 -8.77 22.24
CA LEU A 62 -1.93 -8.96 20.80
C LEU A 62 -0.93 -7.91 20.28
N THR A 63 -1.10 -6.65 20.64
CA THR A 63 -0.25 -5.54 20.18
C THR A 63 1.14 -5.58 20.80
N ALA A 64 1.26 -5.94 22.09
CA ALA A 64 2.55 -6.21 22.71
C ALA A 64 3.28 -7.36 22.01
N TRP A 65 2.59 -8.46 21.73
CA TRP A 65 3.16 -9.60 21.01
C TRP A 65 3.57 -9.24 19.58
N LEU A 66 2.74 -8.45 18.87
CA LEU A 66 3.04 -7.94 17.54
C LEU A 66 4.35 -7.15 17.56
N ARG A 67 4.47 -6.16 18.46
CA ARG A 67 5.66 -5.32 18.60
C ARG A 67 6.92 -6.12 18.90
N MET A 68 6.81 -7.17 19.70
CA MET A 68 7.97 -8.01 20.03
C MET A 68 8.40 -8.94 18.89
N THR A 69 7.48 -9.34 18.00
CA THR A 69 7.71 -10.49 17.11
C THR A 69 7.52 -10.24 15.62
N TYR A 70 7.01 -9.10 15.17
CA TYR A 70 6.71 -8.87 13.74
C TYR A 70 7.89 -9.09 12.79
N THR A 71 9.14 -8.97 13.26
CA THR A 71 10.35 -9.21 12.47
C THR A 71 10.71 -10.69 12.28
N TYR A 72 10.21 -11.61 13.10
CA TYR A 72 10.54 -13.05 13.02
C TYR A 72 9.35 -13.99 13.31
N SER A 73 8.14 -13.44 13.44
CA SER A 73 6.92 -14.19 13.73
C SER A 73 6.50 -15.06 12.56
N THR A 74 6.01 -16.25 12.86
CA THR A 74 5.50 -17.21 11.87
C THR A 74 3.98 -17.29 11.81
N CYS A 75 3.27 -16.54 12.65
CA CYS A 75 1.81 -16.44 12.64
C CYS A 75 1.35 -14.98 12.49
N LEU A 76 2.19 -14.14 11.86
CA LEU A 76 1.98 -12.72 11.72
C LEU A 76 0.63 -12.40 11.05
N ASN A 77 0.29 -13.05 9.94
CA ASN A 77 -1.01 -12.86 9.27
C ASN A 77 -2.21 -13.03 10.22
N ARG A 78 -2.20 -14.08 11.06
CA ARG A 78 -3.29 -14.35 12.03
C ARG A 78 -3.33 -13.30 13.12
N LEU A 79 -2.17 -12.85 13.56
CA LEU A 79 -2.05 -11.79 14.55
C LEU A 79 -2.60 -10.47 14.02
N LEU A 80 -2.23 -10.09 12.79
CA LEU A 80 -2.72 -8.89 12.11
C LEU A 80 -4.24 -8.97 11.89
N LYS A 81 -4.77 -10.11 11.41
CA LYS A 81 -6.23 -10.32 11.29
C LYS A 81 -6.96 -10.18 12.62
N SER A 82 -6.39 -10.71 13.70
CA SER A 82 -6.98 -10.59 15.03
C SER A 82 -7.01 -9.14 15.50
N VAL A 83 -5.94 -8.37 15.25
CA VAL A 83 -5.92 -6.92 15.49
C VAL A 83 -6.96 -6.22 14.61
N GLY A 84 -7.11 -6.65 13.35
CA GLY A 84 -8.09 -6.12 12.40
C GLY A 84 -9.52 -6.18 12.89
N ILE A 85 -9.91 -7.26 13.59
CA ILE A 85 -11.24 -7.39 14.21
C ILE A 85 -11.51 -6.26 15.20
N PHE A 86 -10.51 -5.90 16.02
CA PHE A 86 -10.66 -4.78 16.95
C PHE A 86 -10.72 -3.44 16.22
N LEU A 87 -9.90 -3.24 15.18
CA LEU A 87 -9.86 -1.97 14.44
C LEU A 87 -11.09 -1.74 13.56
N SER A 88 -11.73 -2.81 13.08
CA SER A 88 -12.95 -2.73 12.26
C SER A 88 -14.24 -2.72 13.08
N ALA A 89 -14.17 -3.00 14.39
CA ALA A 89 -15.33 -3.04 15.26
C ALA A 89 -16.07 -1.70 15.29
N ALA A 90 -17.34 -1.71 14.90
CA ALA A 90 -18.17 -0.50 14.93
C ALA A 90 -18.22 0.10 16.35
N SER A 91 -18.11 1.42 16.43
CA SER A 91 -17.96 2.22 17.67
C SER A 91 -16.63 2.04 18.43
N GLY A 92 -15.76 1.10 18.05
CA GLY A 92 -14.50 0.72 18.72
C GLY A 92 -13.35 1.74 18.66
N ARG A 93 -13.63 3.04 18.77
CA ARG A 93 -12.61 4.12 18.74
C ARG A 93 -11.55 3.95 19.83
N ARG A 94 -11.89 3.31 20.95
CA ARG A 94 -10.96 2.99 22.02
C ARG A 94 -9.85 2.06 21.53
N TYR A 95 -10.21 0.96 20.85
CA TYR A 95 -9.24 0.00 20.32
C TYR A 95 -8.28 0.63 19.32
N LEU A 96 -8.79 1.49 18.44
CA LEU A 96 -7.94 2.26 17.53
C LEU A 96 -6.97 3.14 18.31
N THR A 97 -7.43 3.84 19.36
CA THR A 97 -6.57 4.71 20.17
C THR A 97 -5.44 3.91 20.84
N GLU A 98 -5.79 2.79 21.50
CA GLU A 98 -4.83 1.87 22.13
C GLU A 98 -3.79 1.34 21.13
N PHE A 99 -4.23 0.99 19.91
CA PHE A 99 -3.33 0.54 18.84
C PHE A 99 -2.39 1.63 18.34
N LEU A 100 -2.85 2.88 18.29
CA LEU A 100 -2.01 4.01 17.87
C LEU A 100 -1.00 4.38 18.94
N GLU A 101 -1.37 4.36 20.22
CA GLU A 101 -0.50 4.67 21.36
C GLU A 101 0.74 3.78 21.45
N ILE A 102 0.63 2.51 21.04
CA ILE A 102 1.78 1.58 21.02
C ILE A 102 2.67 1.73 19.77
N GLY A 103 2.36 2.68 18.88
CA GLY A 103 3.09 2.90 17.63
C GLY A 103 2.63 1.97 16.50
N GLY A 104 1.38 1.52 16.51
CA GLY A 104 0.86 0.54 15.56
C GLY A 104 1.09 0.89 14.10
N VAL A 105 0.91 2.16 13.70
CA VAL A 105 1.16 2.63 12.32
C VAL A 105 2.61 2.38 11.90
N SER A 106 3.60 2.71 12.74
CA SER A 106 5.02 2.50 12.43
C SER A 106 5.33 1.02 12.24
N ILE A 107 4.81 0.16 13.11
CA ILE A 107 4.98 -1.30 13.00
C ILE A 107 4.41 -1.81 11.68
N LEU A 108 3.19 -1.37 11.30
CA LEU A 108 2.56 -1.78 10.05
C LEU A 108 3.36 -1.33 8.82
N LEU A 109 3.88 -0.11 8.83
CA LEU A 109 4.70 0.42 7.74
C LEU A 109 6.06 -0.30 7.63
N GLU A 110 6.67 -0.66 8.75
CA GLU A 110 7.92 -1.43 8.78
C GLU A 110 7.71 -2.84 8.20
N ILE A 111 6.60 -3.51 8.52
CA ILE A 111 6.26 -4.84 7.95
C ILE A 111 6.32 -4.84 6.42
N LEU A 112 5.88 -3.75 5.76
CA LEU A 112 5.90 -3.65 4.29
C LEU A 112 7.33 -3.73 3.72
N GLY A 113 8.29 -3.15 4.42
CA GLY A 113 9.71 -3.09 4.02
C GLY A 113 10.53 -4.35 4.33
N LEU A 114 9.97 -5.32 5.06
CA LEU A 114 10.71 -6.54 5.43
C LEU A 114 10.69 -7.57 4.30
N ASN A 115 11.84 -7.79 3.65
CA ASN A 115 11.95 -8.64 2.46
C ASN A 115 11.68 -10.13 2.69
N HIS A 116 11.90 -10.62 3.91
CA HIS A 116 11.71 -12.04 4.26
C HIS A 116 10.28 -12.39 4.66
N LEU A 117 9.42 -11.39 4.87
CA LEU A 117 8.01 -11.62 5.17
C LEU A 117 7.22 -11.97 3.91
N LYS A 118 6.16 -12.75 4.09
CA LYS A 118 5.31 -13.17 2.97
C LYS A 118 4.43 -12.00 2.52
N GLU A 119 4.07 -12.02 1.23
CA GLU A 119 3.14 -11.03 0.66
C GLU A 119 1.77 -11.03 1.38
N GLU A 120 1.32 -12.19 1.89
CA GLU A 120 0.07 -12.28 2.67
C GLU A 120 0.14 -11.49 4.00
N ASP A 121 1.30 -11.45 4.65
CA ASP A 121 1.50 -10.69 5.89
C ASP A 121 1.53 -9.19 5.59
N LYS A 122 2.25 -8.79 4.54
CA LYS A 122 2.36 -7.40 4.11
C LYS A 122 1.02 -6.83 3.66
N ARG A 123 0.27 -7.60 2.89
CA ARG A 123 -1.08 -7.23 2.46
C ARG A 123 -2.02 -7.02 3.64
N GLU A 124 -1.97 -7.90 4.63
CA GLU A 124 -2.78 -7.72 5.85
C GLU A 124 -2.38 -6.44 6.60
N SER A 125 -1.09 -6.10 6.60
CA SER A 125 -0.61 -4.82 7.14
C SER A 125 -1.22 -3.61 6.42
N VAL A 126 -1.32 -3.66 5.08
CA VAL A 126 -1.99 -2.62 4.29
C VAL A 126 -3.46 -2.49 4.66
N LYS A 127 -4.18 -3.61 4.85
CA LYS A 127 -5.59 -3.58 5.28
C LYS A 127 -5.77 -2.91 6.64
N LEU A 128 -4.88 -3.18 7.60
CA LEU A 128 -4.93 -2.49 8.88
C LEU A 128 -4.66 -0.99 8.75
N LEU A 129 -3.73 -0.58 7.88
CA LEU A 129 -3.49 0.84 7.57
C LEU A 129 -4.71 1.49 6.89
N GLN A 130 -5.46 0.77 6.05
CA GLN A 130 -6.73 1.23 5.49
C GLN A 130 -7.77 1.48 6.59
N LEU A 131 -7.95 0.55 7.52
CA LEU A 131 -8.86 0.74 8.67
C LEU A 131 -8.48 1.99 9.49
N VAL A 132 -7.18 2.23 9.69
CA VAL A 132 -6.69 3.44 10.37
C VAL A 132 -7.01 4.69 9.54
N ALA A 133 -6.75 4.68 8.23
CA ALA A 133 -7.04 5.81 7.34
C ALA A 133 -8.54 6.15 7.25
N ASP A 134 -9.39 5.13 7.26
CA ASP A 134 -10.85 5.26 7.14
C ASP A 134 -11.50 5.83 8.40
N ALA A 135 -10.83 5.74 9.56
CA ALA A 135 -11.28 6.38 10.78
C ALA A 135 -11.25 7.93 10.72
N GLY A 136 -10.65 8.51 9.67
CA GLY A 136 -10.78 9.93 9.33
C GLY A 136 -9.47 10.66 9.05
N ARG A 137 -9.58 11.93 8.61
CA ARG A 137 -8.46 12.76 8.13
C ARG A 137 -7.25 12.76 9.07
N LYS A 138 -7.46 12.95 10.38
CA LYS A 138 -6.36 13.01 11.36
C LYS A 138 -5.48 11.75 11.36
N TYR A 139 -6.05 10.59 11.06
CA TYR A 139 -5.32 9.32 11.02
C TYR A 139 -4.64 9.12 9.66
N LYS A 140 -5.24 9.62 8.56
CA LYS A 140 -4.54 9.72 7.26
C LYS A 140 -3.28 10.58 7.38
N GLU A 141 -3.40 11.73 8.04
CA GLU A 141 -2.28 12.62 8.32
C GLU A 141 -1.18 11.91 9.13
N LEU A 142 -1.56 11.18 10.19
CA LEU A 142 -0.62 10.38 11.00
C LEU A 142 0.14 9.33 10.16
N ILE A 143 -0.54 8.65 9.25
CA ILE A 143 0.11 7.69 8.33
C ILE A 143 1.11 8.42 7.43
N CYS A 144 0.74 9.56 6.86
CA CYS A 144 1.63 10.36 6.02
C CYS A 144 2.86 10.91 6.79
N GLU A 145 2.66 11.38 8.02
CA GLU A 145 3.73 11.86 8.92
C GLU A 145 4.71 10.74 9.28
N SER A 146 4.21 9.51 9.39
CA SER A 146 5.00 8.31 9.67
C SER A 146 5.72 7.74 8.43
N TYR A 147 5.96 8.56 7.39
CA TYR A 147 6.53 8.16 6.10
C TYR A 147 5.67 7.16 5.30
N GLY A 148 4.38 7.05 5.59
CA GLY A 148 3.50 6.05 4.98
C GLY A 148 3.42 6.12 3.46
N VAL A 149 3.43 7.32 2.88
CA VAL A 149 3.45 7.50 1.42
C VAL A 149 4.68 6.84 0.79
N ARG A 150 5.86 7.02 1.40
CA ARG A 150 7.11 6.45 0.90
C ARG A 150 7.07 4.93 1.00
N SER A 151 6.73 4.39 2.17
CA SER A 151 6.68 2.95 2.40
C SER A 151 5.66 2.26 1.49
N LEU A 152 4.49 2.87 1.26
CA LEU A 152 3.47 2.32 0.37
C LEU A 152 3.88 2.41 -1.11
N ALA A 153 4.51 3.50 -1.54
CA ALA A 153 5.02 3.63 -2.91
C ALA A 153 6.14 2.59 -3.18
N GLU A 154 7.05 2.40 -2.23
CA GLU A 154 8.11 1.39 -2.32
C GLU A 154 7.51 -0.03 -2.32
N PHE A 155 6.52 -0.29 -1.46
CA PHE A 155 5.81 -1.57 -1.45
C PHE A 155 5.06 -1.84 -2.76
N LEU A 156 4.36 -0.85 -3.31
CA LEU A 156 3.69 -0.94 -4.60
C LEU A 156 4.68 -1.29 -5.73
N ALA A 157 5.85 -0.65 -5.73
CA ALA A 157 6.89 -0.86 -6.74
C ALA A 157 7.58 -2.23 -6.64
N THR A 158 7.68 -2.81 -5.44
CA THR A 158 8.49 -4.01 -5.17
C THR A 158 7.70 -5.28 -4.95
N SER A 159 6.41 -5.19 -4.57
CA SER A 159 5.56 -6.35 -4.32
C SER A 159 5.34 -7.17 -5.59
N LYS A 160 5.28 -8.50 -5.41
CA LYS A 160 4.99 -9.46 -6.47
C LYS A 160 3.52 -9.86 -6.52
N SER A 161 2.71 -9.44 -5.55
CA SER A 161 1.30 -9.81 -5.45
C SER A 161 0.41 -8.72 -6.04
N ALA A 162 -0.34 -9.05 -7.09
CA ALA A 162 -1.27 -8.11 -7.71
C ALA A 162 -2.32 -7.58 -6.72
N GLU A 163 -2.89 -8.46 -5.89
CA GLU A 163 -3.84 -8.07 -4.85
C GLU A 163 -3.22 -7.12 -3.82
N ALA A 164 -1.96 -7.35 -3.43
CA ALA A 164 -1.28 -6.47 -2.48
C ALA A 164 -0.95 -5.09 -3.08
N GLN A 165 -0.60 -5.05 -4.37
CA GLN A 165 -0.41 -3.81 -5.11
C GLN A 165 -1.71 -3.01 -5.25
N GLU A 166 -2.84 -3.67 -5.50
CA GLU A 166 -4.16 -3.05 -5.53
C GLU A 166 -4.55 -2.48 -4.16
N ASP A 167 -4.40 -3.25 -3.09
CA ASP A 167 -4.68 -2.78 -1.72
C ASP A 167 -3.80 -1.54 -1.38
N ALA A 168 -2.53 -1.53 -1.81
CA ALA A 168 -1.62 -0.41 -1.61
C ALA A 168 -2.01 0.83 -2.43
N GLN A 169 -2.44 0.64 -3.69
CA GLN A 169 -2.95 1.71 -4.55
C GLN A 169 -4.20 2.35 -3.94
N VAL A 170 -5.16 1.55 -3.50
CA VAL A 170 -6.40 2.02 -2.85
C VAL A 170 -6.07 2.86 -1.62
N LEU A 171 -5.11 2.42 -0.81
CA LEU A 171 -4.67 3.18 0.35
C LEU A 171 -4.00 4.50 -0.04
N LEU A 172 -3.09 4.50 -1.03
CA LEU A 172 -2.45 5.73 -1.53
C LEU A 172 -3.48 6.73 -2.04
N ASP A 173 -4.47 6.30 -2.83
CA ASP A 173 -5.58 7.14 -3.29
C ASP A 173 -6.38 7.71 -2.11
N SER A 174 -6.73 6.86 -1.13
CA SER A 174 -7.43 7.30 0.09
C SER A 174 -6.62 8.32 0.89
N LEU A 175 -5.29 8.18 0.99
CA LEU A 175 -4.43 9.14 1.67
C LEU A 175 -4.39 10.50 1.00
N GLY A 176 -4.60 10.58 -0.33
CA GLY A 176 -4.72 11.83 -1.06
C GLY A 176 -6.12 12.46 -0.96
N ARG A 177 -7.17 11.65 -0.94
CA ARG A 177 -8.56 12.13 -0.90
C ARG A 177 -8.95 12.73 0.45
N GLY A 178 -9.48 13.96 0.38
CA GLY A 178 -9.94 14.68 1.57
C GLY A 178 -8.82 15.03 2.55
N ASN A 179 -7.55 15.04 2.10
CA ASN A 179 -6.36 15.28 2.90
C ASN A 179 -5.42 16.32 2.25
N PRO A 180 -5.81 17.61 2.17
CA PRO A 180 -5.07 18.64 1.42
C PRO A 180 -3.61 18.82 1.84
N LYS A 181 -3.30 18.62 3.13
CA LYS A 181 -1.95 18.75 3.68
C LYS A 181 -0.94 17.81 3.03
N TYR A 182 -1.37 16.60 2.63
CA TYR A 182 -0.49 15.56 2.10
C TYR A 182 -0.78 15.15 0.65
N GLN A 183 -1.77 15.76 -0.01
CA GLN A 183 -2.09 15.52 -1.42
C GLN A 183 -0.85 15.58 -2.33
N ASN A 184 -0.05 16.64 -2.21
CA ASN A 184 1.18 16.80 -2.99
C ASN A 184 2.25 15.74 -2.65
N GLN A 185 2.30 15.28 -1.41
CA GLN A 185 3.21 14.22 -1.00
C GLN A 185 2.81 12.89 -1.66
N VAL A 186 1.52 12.53 -1.59
CA VAL A 186 0.97 11.32 -2.24
C VAL A 186 1.21 11.37 -3.74
N TYR A 187 0.91 12.50 -4.38
CA TYR A 187 1.13 12.70 -5.82
C TYR A 187 2.61 12.47 -6.19
N LYS A 188 3.55 13.09 -5.46
CA LYS A 188 5.00 12.87 -5.68
C LYS A 188 5.42 11.42 -5.39
N GLY A 189 4.82 10.77 -4.40
CA GLY A 189 5.05 9.36 -4.10
C GLY A 189 4.67 8.45 -5.27
N LEU A 190 3.53 8.70 -5.91
CA LEU A 190 3.09 7.97 -7.10
C LEU A 190 4.01 8.22 -8.31
N ILE A 191 4.50 9.46 -8.51
CA ILE A 191 5.50 9.77 -9.54
C ILE A 191 6.76 8.92 -9.34
N ALA A 192 7.20 8.74 -8.09
CA ALA A 192 8.39 7.96 -7.77
C ALA A 192 8.24 6.45 -8.06
N VAL A 193 7.01 5.95 -8.27
CA VAL A 193 6.75 4.56 -8.68
C VAL A 193 6.96 4.36 -10.19
N LEU A 194 6.77 5.40 -11.01
CA LEU A 194 6.86 5.29 -12.47
C LEU A 194 8.16 4.68 -13.02
N PRO A 195 9.37 4.96 -12.48
CA PRO A 195 10.60 4.34 -12.98
C PRO A 195 10.81 2.88 -12.52
N CYS A 196 9.86 2.24 -11.81
CA CYS A 196 10.03 0.87 -11.35
C CYS A 196 9.93 -0.16 -12.49
N ALA A 197 10.40 -1.39 -12.22
CA ALA A 197 10.37 -2.48 -13.19
C ALA A 197 9.01 -3.21 -13.29
N SER A 198 8.08 -2.94 -12.37
CA SER A 198 6.78 -3.64 -12.30
C SER A 198 5.75 -2.94 -13.18
N PRO A 199 5.29 -3.55 -14.31
CA PRO A 199 4.33 -2.90 -15.19
C PRO A 199 2.99 -2.67 -14.50
N ARG A 200 2.58 -3.59 -13.63
CA ARG A 200 1.37 -3.44 -12.82
C ARG A 200 1.47 -2.24 -11.87
N ALA A 201 2.59 -2.07 -11.19
CA ALA A 201 2.80 -0.92 -10.31
C ALA A 201 2.77 0.40 -11.08
N GLN A 202 3.42 0.46 -12.25
CA GLN A 202 3.38 1.63 -13.15
C GLN A 202 1.95 1.95 -13.56
N GLN A 203 1.19 0.96 -14.02
CA GLN A 203 -0.22 1.11 -14.41
C GLN A 203 -1.07 1.65 -13.26
N LEU A 204 -0.98 1.05 -12.08
CA LEU A 204 -1.75 1.47 -10.90
C LEU A 204 -1.37 2.89 -10.45
N ALA A 205 -0.07 3.24 -10.51
CA ALA A 205 0.40 4.58 -10.19
C ALA A 205 -0.14 5.63 -11.18
N LEU A 206 -0.09 5.36 -12.48
CA LEU A 206 -0.62 6.24 -13.53
C LEU A 206 -2.13 6.45 -13.40
N GLN A 207 -2.89 5.38 -13.17
CA GLN A 207 -4.33 5.45 -12.93
C GLN A 207 -4.65 6.37 -11.75
N THR A 208 -3.90 6.22 -10.65
CA THR A 208 -4.10 7.04 -9.44
C THR A 208 -3.70 8.49 -9.69
N LEU A 209 -2.57 8.74 -10.36
CA LEU A 209 -2.15 10.09 -10.74
C LEU A 209 -3.20 10.81 -11.59
N ARG A 210 -3.80 10.11 -12.57
CA ARG A 210 -4.87 10.66 -13.40
C ARG A 210 -6.08 11.06 -12.57
N VAL A 211 -6.53 10.18 -11.68
CA VAL A 211 -7.68 10.45 -10.81
C VAL A 211 -7.39 11.56 -9.80
N MET A 212 -6.14 11.69 -9.35
CA MET A 212 -5.72 12.73 -8.41
C MET A 212 -5.45 14.09 -9.06
N GLN A 213 -5.23 14.14 -10.38
CA GLN A 213 -4.85 15.38 -11.07
C GLN A 213 -5.88 16.50 -10.85
N ASP A 214 -7.17 16.17 -10.95
CA ASP A 214 -8.26 17.13 -10.73
C ASP A 214 -8.31 17.68 -9.29
N MET A 215 -7.80 16.91 -8.33
CA MET A 215 -7.77 17.29 -6.92
C MET A 215 -6.56 18.15 -6.55
N VAL A 216 -5.41 17.92 -7.20
CA VAL A 216 -4.16 18.64 -6.94
C VAL A 216 -4.12 19.99 -7.67
N GLY A 217 -4.89 20.14 -8.74
CA GLY A 217 -4.97 21.37 -9.53
C GLY A 217 -3.73 21.53 -10.41
N GLU A 218 -2.71 22.24 -9.91
CA GLU A 218 -1.46 22.46 -10.65
C GLU A 218 -0.58 21.19 -10.64
N ALA A 219 -0.37 20.61 -11.82
CA ALA A 219 0.53 19.47 -11.96
C ALA A 219 1.99 19.90 -11.68
N PRO A 220 2.73 19.18 -10.81
CA PRO A 220 4.12 19.51 -10.54
C PRO A 220 4.99 19.22 -11.77
N SER A 221 5.89 20.14 -12.12
CA SER A 221 6.77 20.00 -13.29
C SER A 221 7.64 18.74 -13.27
N VAL A 222 7.94 18.22 -12.07
CA VAL A 222 8.69 16.96 -11.86
C VAL A 222 8.00 15.73 -12.47
N LEU A 223 6.71 15.81 -12.78
CA LEU A 223 5.94 14.74 -13.41
C LEU A 223 6.34 14.51 -14.88
N VAL A 224 6.78 15.56 -15.58
CA VAL A 224 6.94 15.57 -17.04
C VAL A 224 7.90 14.48 -17.51
N GLU A 225 9.11 14.44 -16.95
CA GLU A 225 10.13 13.49 -17.37
C GLU A 225 9.75 12.03 -17.05
N PRO A 226 9.32 11.67 -15.82
CA PRO A 226 8.87 10.31 -15.50
C PRO A 226 7.75 9.81 -16.41
N VAL A 227 6.72 10.61 -16.68
CA VAL A 227 5.59 10.19 -17.52
C VAL A 227 6.01 10.02 -18.99
N LEU A 228 6.87 10.88 -19.52
CA LEU A 228 7.42 10.73 -20.87
C LEU A 228 8.35 9.52 -20.97
N GLY A 229 9.10 9.21 -19.91
CA GLY A 229 9.93 8.02 -19.81
C GLY A 229 9.11 6.74 -19.93
N VAL A 230 7.94 6.68 -19.29
CA VAL A 230 7.05 5.51 -19.32
C VAL A 230 6.53 5.18 -20.72
N LEU A 231 6.51 6.12 -21.67
CA LEU A 231 6.08 5.87 -23.05
C LEU A 231 6.95 4.83 -23.78
N CYS A 232 8.19 4.57 -23.32
CA CYS A 232 9.03 3.50 -23.85
C CYS A 232 8.63 2.09 -23.39
N SER A 233 7.66 1.99 -22.47
CA SER A 233 7.18 0.71 -21.96
C SER A 233 6.61 -0.15 -23.08
N VAL A 234 7.01 -1.43 -23.07
CA VAL A 234 6.54 -2.46 -23.99
C VAL A 234 5.16 -2.99 -23.59
N HIS A 235 4.70 -2.67 -22.39
CA HIS A 235 3.42 -3.10 -21.85
C HIS A 235 2.32 -2.12 -22.28
N LEU A 236 1.40 -2.59 -23.13
CA LEU A 236 0.35 -1.76 -23.72
C LEU A 236 -0.56 -1.10 -22.67
N GLU A 237 -0.84 -1.78 -21.57
CA GLU A 237 -1.65 -1.23 -20.47
C GLU A 237 -0.97 -0.02 -19.80
N VAL A 238 0.35 -0.09 -19.60
CA VAL A 238 1.14 1.01 -19.04
C VAL A 238 1.18 2.18 -20.02
N GLN A 239 1.44 1.90 -21.30
CA GLN A 239 1.45 2.91 -22.35
C GLN A 239 0.08 3.60 -22.48
N TYR A 240 -1.02 2.84 -22.43
CA TYR A 240 -2.37 3.36 -22.48
C TYR A 240 -2.63 4.32 -21.31
N GLU A 241 -2.33 3.93 -20.07
CA GLU A 241 -2.55 4.79 -18.91
C GLU A 241 -1.66 6.05 -18.93
N ALA A 242 -0.43 5.93 -19.42
CA ALA A 242 0.46 7.08 -19.62
C ALA A 242 -0.12 8.07 -20.64
N ILE A 243 -0.64 7.58 -21.77
CA ILE A 243 -1.30 8.43 -22.78
C ILE A 243 -2.53 9.12 -22.18
N GLN A 244 -3.36 8.40 -21.42
CA GLN A 244 -4.53 8.99 -20.78
C GLN A 244 -4.16 10.08 -19.78
N LEU A 245 -3.13 9.87 -18.96
CA LEU A 245 -2.62 10.88 -18.04
C LEU A 245 -2.07 12.10 -18.80
N LEU A 246 -1.27 11.88 -19.86
CA LEU A 246 -0.74 12.97 -20.69
C LEU A 246 -1.87 13.80 -21.30
N ASN A 247 -2.91 13.17 -21.83
CA ASN A 247 -4.07 13.85 -22.38
C ASN A 247 -4.77 14.74 -21.34
N ALA A 248 -4.92 14.26 -20.09
CA ALA A 248 -5.45 15.07 -19.00
C ALA A 248 -4.53 16.28 -18.71
N LEU A 249 -3.21 16.05 -18.63
CA LEU A 249 -2.23 17.09 -18.33
C LEU A 249 -2.12 18.19 -19.39
N MET A 250 -2.56 17.93 -20.63
CA MET A 250 -2.57 18.93 -21.71
C MET A 250 -3.51 20.11 -21.44
N ALA A 251 -4.46 19.97 -20.51
CA ALA A 251 -5.31 21.07 -20.04
C ALA A 251 -4.65 21.94 -18.95
N HIS A 252 -3.43 21.61 -18.50
CA HIS A 252 -2.75 22.29 -17.40
C HIS A 252 -1.48 23.04 -17.85
N GLU A 253 -0.93 23.86 -16.96
CA GLU A 253 0.26 24.70 -17.18
C GLU A 253 1.53 23.93 -17.59
N VAL A 254 1.58 22.61 -17.33
CA VAL A 254 2.69 21.75 -17.76
C VAL A 254 2.70 21.48 -19.28
N ARG A 255 1.63 21.85 -20.00
CA ARG A 255 1.47 21.62 -21.44
C ARG A 255 2.68 22.04 -22.29
N PRO A 256 3.31 23.23 -22.14
CA PRO A 256 4.44 23.61 -22.98
C PRO A 256 5.65 22.69 -22.77
N ALA A 257 5.91 22.28 -21.54
CA ALA A 257 6.99 21.35 -21.21
C ALA A 257 6.71 19.94 -21.76
N LEU A 258 5.46 19.49 -21.66
CA LEU A 258 5.01 18.21 -22.23
C LEU A 258 5.16 18.18 -23.74
N LEU A 259 4.65 19.20 -24.44
CA LEU A 259 4.78 19.32 -25.90
C LEU A 259 6.23 19.33 -26.34
N LYS A 260 7.09 20.09 -25.67
CA LYS A 260 8.54 20.11 -25.94
C LYS A 260 9.16 18.72 -25.78
N GLY A 261 8.78 18.00 -24.72
CA GLY A 261 9.25 16.63 -24.47
C GLY A 261 8.76 15.63 -25.52
N LEU A 262 7.47 15.66 -25.87
CA LEU A 262 6.88 14.78 -26.88
C LEU A 262 7.53 14.99 -28.26
N VAL A 263 7.75 16.25 -28.66
CA VAL A 263 8.44 16.57 -29.92
C VAL A 263 9.90 16.06 -29.91
N ALA A 264 10.58 16.14 -28.76
CA ALA A 264 11.92 15.58 -28.62
C ALA A 264 11.93 14.05 -28.81
N LEU A 265 10.91 13.33 -28.31
CA LEU A 265 10.78 11.89 -28.50
C LEU A 265 10.56 11.51 -29.97
N LEU A 266 9.80 12.32 -30.73
CA LEU A 266 9.57 12.10 -32.16
C LEU A 266 10.80 12.36 -33.03
N THR A 267 11.81 13.05 -32.51
CA THR A 267 13.03 13.33 -33.26
C THR A 267 13.88 12.06 -33.35
N PRO A 268 14.27 11.60 -34.55
CA PRO A 268 15.05 10.36 -34.69
C PRO A 268 16.42 10.49 -33.99
N PRO A 269 16.88 9.44 -33.29
CA PRO A 269 18.20 9.47 -32.67
C PRO A 269 19.28 9.65 -33.75
N ARG A 270 20.23 10.56 -33.52
CA ARG A 270 21.38 10.74 -34.43
C ARG A 270 22.11 9.40 -34.55
N LYS A 271 22.46 8.98 -35.79
CA LYS A 271 23.07 7.69 -36.18
C LYS A 271 24.20 7.13 -35.30
N LYS A 272 24.79 7.91 -34.38
CA LYS A 272 25.83 7.51 -33.44
C LYS A 272 25.33 6.72 -32.22
N ALA A 273 24.02 6.64 -31.97
CA ALA A 273 23.44 5.91 -30.82
C ALA A 273 23.15 4.42 -31.08
N PHE A 274 23.37 3.91 -32.31
CA PHE A 274 23.18 2.50 -32.65
C PHE A 274 24.50 1.72 -32.57
N THR A 275 25.21 1.80 -31.43
CA THR A 275 26.25 0.81 -31.14
C THR A 275 25.58 -0.45 -30.62
N PHE A 276 25.44 -1.46 -31.48
CA PHE A 276 24.95 -2.78 -31.11
C PHE A 276 25.73 -3.31 -29.90
N CYS A 277 25.06 -3.44 -28.75
CA CYS A 277 25.61 -4.17 -27.62
C CYS A 277 25.55 -5.67 -27.96
N ASN A 278 26.62 -6.21 -28.53
CA ASN A 278 26.80 -7.66 -28.65
C ASN A 278 27.14 -8.21 -27.26
N LYS A 279 26.12 -8.56 -26.47
CA LYS A 279 26.29 -9.48 -25.33
C LYS A 279 25.67 -10.81 -25.70
N THR A 280 26.50 -11.68 -26.27
CA THR A 280 26.30 -13.14 -26.25
C THR A 280 26.59 -13.60 -24.82
N ASP A 281 25.54 -13.83 -24.05
CA ASP A 281 25.44 -14.81 -22.94
C ASP A 281 24.34 -14.39 -21.95
N GLU A 282 23.06 -14.49 -22.34
CA GLU A 282 21.95 -14.55 -21.36
C GLU A 282 20.81 -15.48 -21.85
N ASP A 283 20.19 -16.12 -20.87
CA ASP A 283 19.15 -17.17 -20.86
C ASP A 283 17.95 -16.90 -21.82
N PRO A 284 17.47 -17.88 -22.64
CA PRO A 284 16.51 -17.63 -23.73
C PRO A 284 15.07 -17.30 -23.31
N THR A 285 14.81 -17.02 -22.04
CA THR A 285 13.47 -16.65 -21.52
C THR A 285 13.26 -15.15 -21.28
N THR A 286 14.29 -14.31 -21.45
CA THR A 286 14.13 -12.85 -21.42
C THR A 286 14.14 -12.26 -22.83
N LEU A 287 12.99 -11.77 -23.30
CA LEU A 287 12.89 -10.97 -24.52
C LEU A 287 13.56 -9.61 -24.29
N CYS A 288 14.89 -9.56 -24.36
CA CYS A 288 15.65 -8.32 -24.32
C CYS A 288 15.49 -7.61 -25.68
N LEU A 289 14.44 -6.79 -25.81
CA LEU A 289 14.20 -6.00 -27.01
C LEU A 289 15.35 -5.00 -27.20
N ARG A 290 16.01 -5.05 -28.36
CA ARG A 290 17.15 -4.19 -28.69
C ARG A 290 16.75 -2.72 -28.55
N GLU A 291 17.62 -1.88 -27.96
CA GLU A 291 17.48 -0.42 -27.82
C GLU A 291 16.84 0.30 -29.03
N PRO A 292 17.17 -0.04 -30.30
CA PRO A 292 16.46 0.47 -31.48
C PRO A 292 14.93 0.35 -31.45
N MET A 293 14.41 -0.77 -30.96
CA MET A 293 12.99 -1.09 -31.00
C MET A 293 12.20 -0.33 -29.94
N LEU A 294 12.80 -0.09 -28.76
CA LEU A 294 12.21 0.72 -27.69
C LEU A 294 12.03 2.18 -28.12
N VAL A 295 12.97 2.73 -28.90
CA VAL A 295 12.84 4.08 -29.46
C VAL A 295 11.63 4.21 -30.38
N TYR A 296 11.41 3.23 -31.27
CA TYR A 296 10.24 3.25 -32.16
C TYR A 296 8.92 3.07 -31.41
N ILE A 297 8.89 2.24 -30.36
CA ILE A 297 7.72 2.10 -29.48
C ILE A 297 7.39 3.45 -28.82
N GLN A 298 8.41 4.11 -28.25
CA GLN A 298 8.26 5.40 -27.59
C GLN A 298 7.81 6.50 -28.57
N GLN A 299 8.35 6.51 -29.79
CA GLN A 299 7.94 7.43 -30.87
C GLN A 299 6.48 7.22 -31.27
N ALA A 300 6.06 5.97 -31.48
CA ALA A 300 4.68 5.65 -31.81
C ALA A 300 3.72 6.06 -30.68
N ALA A 301 4.11 5.85 -29.42
CA ALA A 301 3.35 6.28 -28.26
C ALA A 301 3.23 7.80 -28.19
N ALA A 302 4.34 8.53 -28.36
CA ALA A 302 4.36 9.98 -28.36
C ALA A 302 3.50 10.57 -29.49
N ALA A 303 3.50 9.97 -30.68
CA ALA A 303 2.64 10.38 -31.79
C ALA A 303 1.15 10.28 -31.43
N LYS A 304 0.72 9.18 -30.79
CA LYS A 304 -0.67 9.00 -30.33
C LYS A 304 -1.15 10.07 -29.34
N VAL A 305 -0.23 10.70 -28.59
CA VAL A 305 -0.58 11.77 -27.63
C VAL A 305 -0.81 13.10 -28.36
N ILE A 306 -0.12 13.35 -29.48
CA ILE A 306 -0.19 14.62 -30.20
C ILE A 306 -1.40 14.67 -31.17
N GLY A 307 -1.72 13.55 -31.82
CA GLY A 307 -2.80 13.46 -32.82
C GLY A 307 -2.55 12.39 -33.86
#